data_AF-A0A7M7P649-F1
#
_entry.id   AF-A0A7M7P649-F1
#
_cell.length_a   1.000
_cell.length_b   1.000
_cell.length_c   1.000
_cell.angle_alpha   90.00
_cell.angle_beta   90.00
_cell.angle_gamma   90.00
#
_symmetry.space_group_name_H-M   'P 1'
#
loop_
_entity.id
_entity.type
_entity.pdbx_description
1 polymer ?
#
loop_
_entity_poly.entity_id
_entity_poly.type
_entity_poly.pdbx_seq_one_letter_code
_entity_poly.pdbx_strand_id
1 'polypeptide(L)'
;MADDKVASLLRKWELTDQIVNFRNCGIDSSAFKLLDASLVKDVIPQLGPRLKFIDRFDNWKRKDKANDSAESVLTGMQMGWESPELSDDFMISDVESVPFDLSQASTIAVDEDSCSSVVNDLNSSSDTPPLKRQKAVRYDVGEILKKTMEGRKTLEEVTRMKVCAPHNTRVVCNLCTEHLVNLHGLRPGPDMKGAMASSIIAEFPFLKDPAGNGDEEWYFKSSKCPAGGRIENRLKYLRRITAEKDKKQVGVGSPEDIASTSSSEDLASPQMNYDLADMKVITEWLKSHNTPQKDVVAKMQLTSAYRKDFVHSTLPGSSRKKPCVAEVLDEFPHLLSPGMIEQDYEMLFSGRGKHLYTKWPVVSACILEYANRVSPGWKARFNVQHRKDTDFCQDERMNLAFCLLSHLFPGKKSTKGGRASIQEALDNFIDFQKEGTNVEAYKSSHGRNQPFILALGGHFCNPAQTFVVLEHHVLEQKSLVAAVDLCYKIFQIFDLQYPCQARAMWVVMDTIAFDVKPGAQESGAVRAFRAYYHFNQK
;
A
#
# COMPACT_ATOMS: atom_id res chain seq x y z
N MET A 1 -11.94 -48.69 -0.55
CA MET A 1 -10.77 -49.12 -1.34
C MET A 1 -10.43 -47.98 -2.29
N ALA A 2 -9.16 -47.67 -2.55
CA ALA A 2 -8.86 -46.63 -3.54
C ALA A 2 -9.42 -47.06 -4.89
N ASP A 3 -10.37 -46.26 -5.38
CA ASP A 3 -11.12 -46.51 -6.60
C ASP A 3 -10.20 -46.40 -7.82
N ASP A 4 -10.51 -47.10 -8.91
CA ASP A 4 -9.63 -47.25 -10.10
C ASP A 4 -9.27 -45.91 -10.75
N LYS A 5 -10.08 -44.88 -10.49
CA LYS A 5 -9.82 -43.49 -10.86
C LYS A 5 -8.63 -42.86 -10.12
N VAL A 6 -8.46 -43.14 -8.82
CA VAL A 6 -7.30 -42.65 -8.05
C VAL A 6 -6.03 -43.39 -8.49
N ALA A 7 -6.13 -44.70 -8.68
CA ALA A 7 -4.99 -45.51 -9.14
C ALA A 7 -4.50 -45.09 -10.54
N SER A 8 -5.41 -44.78 -11.47
CA SER A 8 -5.06 -44.30 -12.81
C SER A 8 -4.43 -42.91 -12.81
N LEU A 9 -4.88 -42.00 -11.94
CA LEU A 9 -4.24 -40.69 -11.75
C LEU A 9 -2.82 -40.82 -11.20
N LEU A 10 -2.62 -41.66 -10.19
CA LEU A 10 -1.30 -41.90 -9.61
C LEU A 10 -0.33 -42.53 -10.63
N ARG A 11 -0.80 -43.45 -11.48
CA ARG A 11 0.02 -43.97 -12.60
C ARG A 11 0.40 -42.87 -13.59
N LYS A 12 -0.55 -42.01 -13.96
CA LYS A 12 -0.31 -40.88 -14.86
C LYS A 12 0.68 -39.86 -14.29
N TRP A 13 0.77 -39.76 -12.96
CA TRP A 13 1.71 -38.86 -12.28
C TRP A 13 3.04 -39.52 -11.94
N GLU A 14 3.31 -40.73 -12.46
CA GLU A 14 4.54 -41.49 -12.19
C GLU A 14 4.73 -41.81 -10.69
N LEU A 15 3.62 -42.00 -9.97
CA LEU A 15 3.56 -42.31 -8.53
C LEU A 15 2.92 -43.69 -8.29
N THR A 16 3.21 -44.65 -9.16
CA THR A 16 2.63 -46.01 -9.11
C THR A 16 2.91 -46.70 -7.77
N ASP A 17 4.08 -46.49 -7.19
CA ASP A 17 4.48 -47.09 -5.91
C ASP A 17 3.65 -46.60 -4.72
N GLN A 18 2.99 -45.44 -4.86
CA GLN A 18 2.14 -44.86 -3.82
C GLN A 18 0.70 -45.40 -3.86
N ILE A 19 0.31 -46.16 -4.89
CA ILE A 19 -1.05 -46.72 -5.01
C ILE A 19 -1.36 -47.64 -3.82
N VAL A 20 -0.39 -48.42 -3.37
CA VAL A 20 -0.54 -49.31 -2.21
C VAL A 20 -0.83 -48.50 -0.94
N ASN A 21 -0.14 -47.37 -0.75
CA ASN A 21 -0.35 -46.49 0.40
C ASN A 21 -1.76 -45.88 0.40
N PHE A 22 -2.21 -45.36 -0.75
CA PHE A 22 -3.57 -44.82 -0.88
C PHE A 22 -4.65 -45.90 -0.69
N ARG A 23 -4.40 -47.14 -1.12
CA ARG A 23 -5.29 -48.28 -0.87
C ARG A 23 -5.36 -48.65 0.60
N ASN A 24 -4.22 -48.73 1.28
CA ASN A 24 -4.14 -49.05 2.70
C ASN A 24 -4.79 -47.98 3.58
N CYS A 25 -4.68 -46.70 3.20
CA CYS A 25 -5.36 -45.59 3.86
C CYS A 25 -6.84 -45.45 3.46
N GLY A 26 -7.37 -46.31 2.59
CA GLY A 26 -8.77 -46.30 2.19
C GLY A 26 -9.22 -45.08 1.38
N ILE A 27 -8.30 -44.37 0.71
CA ILE A 27 -8.58 -43.11 0.02
C ILE A 27 -9.26 -43.38 -1.33
N ASP A 28 -10.57 -43.22 -1.38
CA ASP A 28 -11.37 -43.31 -2.61
C ASP A 28 -11.44 -41.97 -3.39
N SER A 29 -12.12 -41.95 -4.53
CA SER A 29 -12.26 -40.77 -5.40
C SER A 29 -12.82 -39.54 -4.68
N SER A 30 -13.68 -39.73 -3.68
CA SER A 30 -14.32 -38.66 -2.91
C SER A 30 -13.37 -38.11 -1.84
N ALA A 31 -12.75 -38.99 -1.07
CA ALA A 31 -11.75 -38.63 -0.06
C ALA A 31 -10.51 -37.99 -0.71
N PHE A 32 -10.15 -38.42 -1.91
CA PHE A 32 -9.01 -37.89 -2.67
C PHE A 32 -9.15 -36.38 -2.90
N LYS A 33 -10.36 -35.86 -3.15
CA LYS A 33 -10.59 -34.40 -3.36
C LYS A 33 -10.32 -33.56 -2.10
N LEU A 34 -10.41 -34.18 -0.92
CA LEU A 34 -10.33 -33.52 0.39
C LEU A 34 -8.92 -33.51 1.00
N LEU A 35 -7.94 -34.15 0.35
CA LEU A 35 -6.57 -34.17 0.83
C LEU A 35 -5.97 -32.76 0.94
N ASP A 36 -5.24 -32.52 2.03
CA ASP A 36 -4.45 -31.33 2.30
C ASP A 36 -2.97 -31.68 2.53
N ALA A 37 -2.11 -30.67 2.70
CA ALA A 37 -0.68 -30.87 2.85
C ALA A 37 -0.28 -31.69 4.09
N SER A 38 -1.12 -31.69 5.15
CA SER A 38 -0.88 -32.46 6.36
C SER A 38 -1.21 -33.94 6.13
N LEU A 39 -2.38 -34.23 5.56
CA LEU A 39 -2.82 -35.59 5.28
C LEU A 39 -1.96 -36.26 4.19
N VAL A 40 -1.53 -35.51 3.19
CA VAL A 40 -0.61 -36.02 2.15
C VAL A 40 0.74 -36.42 2.73
N LYS A 41 1.21 -35.75 3.79
CA LYS A 41 2.44 -36.11 4.48
C LYS A 41 2.35 -37.47 5.17
N ASP A 42 1.17 -37.83 5.66
CA ASP A 42 0.94 -39.12 6.32
C ASP A 42 0.81 -40.27 5.30
N VAL A 43 0.24 -39.99 4.12
CA VAL A 43 0.05 -40.98 3.05
C VAL A 43 1.32 -41.16 2.20
N ILE A 44 2.10 -40.09 1.99
CA ILE A 44 3.38 -40.11 1.28
C ILE A 44 4.46 -39.48 2.20
N PRO A 45 5.08 -40.27 3.08
CA PRO A 45 6.08 -39.75 4.03
C PRO A 45 7.36 -39.27 3.33
N GLN A 46 7.72 -39.89 2.21
CA GLN A 46 8.94 -39.57 1.46
C GLN A 46 8.85 -38.20 0.76
N LEU A 47 9.84 -37.34 1.02
CA LEU A 47 9.88 -35.95 0.54
C LEU A 47 9.76 -35.81 -0.99
N GLY A 48 10.52 -36.60 -1.76
CA GLY A 48 10.57 -36.49 -3.22
C GLY A 48 9.22 -36.81 -3.89
N PRO A 49 8.66 -38.02 -3.69
CA PRO A 49 7.35 -38.38 -4.21
C PRO A 49 6.23 -37.46 -3.70
N ARG A 50 6.32 -36.97 -2.47
CA ARG A 50 5.34 -36.04 -1.90
C ARG A 50 5.29 -34.71 -2.63
N LEU A 51 6.44 -34.12 -2.94
CA LEU A 51 6.50 -32.85 -3.68
C LEU A 51 5.94 -33.00 -5.10
N LYS A 52 6.25 -34.12 -5.77
CA LYS A 52 5.66 -34.44 -7.08
C LYS A 52 4.15 -34.60 -7.00
N PHE A 53 3.64 -35.27 -5.96
CA PHE A 53 2.20 -35.43 -5.75
C PHE A 53 1.52 -34.08 -5.56
N ILE A 54 2.03 -33.22 -4.67
CA ILE A 54 1.42 -31.92 -4.36
C ILE A 54 1.30 -31.04 -5.62
N ASP A 55 2.37 -30.92 -6.42
CA ASP A 55 2.34 -30.13 -7.66
C ASP A 55 1.28 -30.64 -8.66
N ARG A 56 1.20 -31.97 -8.86
CA ARG A 56 0.23 -32.56 -9.78
C ARG A 56 -1.20 -32.51 -9.25
N PHE A 57 -1.36 -32.69 -7.95
CA PHE A 57 -2.65 -32.67 -7.25
C PHE A 57 -3.27 -31.27 -7.26
N ASP A 58 -2.50 -30.21 -7.00
CA ASP A 58 -3.00 -28.83 -7.06
C ASP A 58 -3.46 -28.45 -8.46
N ASN A 59 -2.69 -28.84 -9.48
CA ASN A 59 -3.05 -28.62 -10.88
C ASN A 59 -4.29 -29.43 -11.29
N TRP A 60 -4.44 -30.66 -10.79
CA TRP A 60 -5.63 -31.48 -11.00
C TRP A 60 -6.86 -30.89 -10.31
N LYS A 61 -6.75 -30.45 -9.05
CA LYS A 61 -7.85 -29.86 -8.26
C LYS A 61 -8.38 -28.57 -8.87
N ARG A 62 -7.51 -27.78 -9.52
CA ARG A 62 -7.94 -26.61 -10.32
C ARG A 62 -8.74 -27.01 -11.55
N LYS A 63 -8.32 -28.07 -12.26
CA LYS A 63 -9.02 -28.58 -13.46
C LYS A 63 -10.34 -29.28 -13.11
N ASP A 64 -10.39 -30.02 -12.01
CA ASP A 64 -11.61 -30.70 -11.52
C ASP A 64 -12.68 -29.68 -11.11
N LYS A 65 -12.29 -28.60 -10.40
CA LYS A 65 -13.20 -27.48 -10.09
C LYS A 65 -13.73 -26.76 -11.33
N ALA A 66 -12.91 -26.62 -12.38
CA ALA A 66 -13.35 -26.05 -13.64
C ALA A 66 -14.34 -26.97 -14.40
N ASN A 67 -14.20 -28.29 -14.24
CA ASN A 67 -15.07 -29.28 -14.89
C ASN A 67 -16.41 -29.43 -14.16
N ASP A 68 -16.42 -29.43 -12.82
CA ASP A 68 -17.66 -29.40 -12.01
C ASP A 68 -18.48 -28.13 -12.31
N SER A 69 -17.81 -27.00 -12.59
CA SER A 69 -18.46 -25.75 -12.99
C SER A 69 -19.03 -25.78 -14.42
N ALA A 70 -18.54 -26.65 -15.31
CA ALA A 70 -19.04 -26.80 -16.68
C ALA A 70 -20.21 -27.78 -16.77
N GLU A 71 -20.21 -28.82 -15.94
CA GLU A 71 -21.30 -29.82 -15.85
C GLU A 71 -22.55 -29.22 -15.15
N SER A 72 -22.35 -28.32 -14.18
CA SER A 72 -23.43 -27.53 -13.58
C SER A 72 -24.11 -26.56 -14.57
N VAL A 73 -23.44 -26.16 -15.65
CA VAL A 73 -23.96 -25.19 -16.65
C VAL A 73 -24.89 -25.88 -17.67
N LEU A 74 -24.66 -27.16 -17.98
CA LEU A 74 -25.48 -27.92 -18.92
C LEU A 74 -26.84 -28.34 -18.32
N THR A 75 -26.92 -28.58 -17.02
CA THR A 75 -28.16 -28.95 -16.33
C THR A 75 -29.05 -27.73 -16.01
N GLY A 76 -28.50 -26.51 -16.09
CA GLY A 76 -29.21 -25.24 -15.84
C GLY A 76 -29.89 -24.63 -17.07
N MET A 77 -29.81 -25.27 -18.24
CA MET A 77 -30.43 -24.75 -19.48
C MET A 77 -31.96 -24.92 -19.57
N GLN A 78 -32.61 -25.41 -18.50
CA GLN A 78 -34.06 -25.45 -18.39
C GLN A 78 -34.47 -24.79 -17.08
N MET A 79 -35.10 -23.62 -17.21
CA MET A 79 -35.70 -22.75 -16.18
C MET A 79 -34.84 -21.56 -15.71
N GLY A 80 -35.32 -20.35 -16.07
CA GLY A 80 -35.24 -19.16 -15.24
C GLY A 80 -33.97 -18.33 -15.32
N TRP A 81 -34.05 -17.19 -16.03
CA TRP A 81 -33.10 -16.09 -15.93
C TRP A 81 -33.02 -15.52 -14.51
N GLU A 82 -31.83 -15.56 -13.90
CA GLU A 82 -31.32 -14.60 -12.91
C GLU A 82 -29.78 -14.58 -13.01
N SER A 83 -29.18 -13.38 -13.11
CA SER A 83 -27.76 -13.15 -13.44
C SER A 83 -26.82 -13.37 -12.25
N PRO A 84 -25.63 -14.00 -12.43
CA PRO A 84 -24.58 -14.06 -11.42
C PRO A 84 -23.51 -12.96 -11.53
N GLU A 85 -22.91 -12.69 -10.38
CA GLU A 85 -21.87 -11.73 -10.03
C GLU A 85 -20.53 -11.98 -10.77
N LEU A 86 -19.91 -10.90 -11.25
CA LEU A 86 -18.59 -10.89 -11.88
C LEU A 86 -17.49 -10.69 -10.82
N SER A 87 -16.62 -11.69 -10.68
CA SER A 87 -15.35 -11.62 -9.98
C SER A 87 -14.27 -11.02 -10.89
N ASP A 88 -13.72 -9.87 -10.52
CA ASP A 88 -12.53 -9.28 -11.14
C ASP A 88 -11.26 -9.96 -10.59
N ASP A 89 -10.86 -11.05 -11.25
CA ASP A 89 -9.52 -11.63 -11.15
C ASP A 89 -8.98 -11.78 -12.59
N PHE A 90 -8.57 -10.65 -13.19
CA PHE A 90 -7.89 -10.66 -14.49
C PHE A 90 -6.38 -10.47 -14.31
N MET A 91 -5.67 -11.59 -14.22
CA MET A 91 -4.25 -11.66 -14.56
C MET A 91 -4.00 -12.77 -15.58
N ILE A 92 -3.60 -12.30 -16.77
CA ILE A 92 -2.67 -12.93 -17.71
C ILE A 92 -3.18 -14.23 -18.37
N SER A 93 -3.84 -14.05 -19.50
CA SER A 93 -3.73 -14.97 -20.62
C SER A 93 -3.19 -14.22 -21.85
N ASP A 94 -2.23 -14.85 -22.51
CA ASP A 94 -1.69 -14.46 -23.80
C ASP A 94 -2.79 -14.33 -24.85
N VAL A 95 -2.83 -13.20 -25.55
CA VAL A 95 -3.40 -13.16 -26.90
C VAL A 95 -2.55 -12.26 -27.79
N GLU A 96 -2.04 -12.91 -28.83
CA GLU A 96 -1.48 -12.45 -30.10
C GLU A 96 -0.55 -11.23 -30.10
N SER A 97 0.74 -11.56 -30.12
CA SER A 97 1.84 -10.78 -30.67
C SER A 97 1.50 -10.20 -32.04
N VAL A 98 1.46 -8.86 -32.13
CA VAL A 98 1.78 -8.19 -33.39
C VAL A 98 3.31 -8.19 -33.50
N PRO A 99 3.92 -8.73 -34.56
CA PRO A 99 5.38 -8.72 -34.72
C PRO A 99 5.89 -7.27 -34.80
N PHE A 100 6.85 -6.94 -33.95
CA PHE A 100 7.66 -5.73 -34.09
C PHE A 100 8.76 -6.03 -35.12
N ASP A 101 8.59 -5.53 -36.34
CA ASP A 101 9.58 -5.63 -37.39
C ASP A 101 10.63 -4.51 -37.24
N LEU A 102 11.88 -4.91 -37.03
CA LEU A 102 13.04 -4.02 -36.84
C LEU A 102 13.86 -3.85 -38.14
N SER A 103 13.33 -4.21 -39.31
CA SER A 103 14.14 -4.30 -40.53
C SER A 103 14.14 -3.07 -41.47
N GLN A 104 13.60 -1.91 -41.08
CA GLN A 104 13.71 -0.70 -41.92
C GLN A 104 14.22 0.51 -41.17
N ALA A 105 15.51 0.49 -40.82
CA ALA A 105 16.30 1.71 -40.70
C ALA A 105 16.76 2.11 -42.11
N SER A 106 15.97 2.94 -42.80
CA SER A 106 16.46 3.65 -43.99
C SER A 106 16.98 5.02 -43.58
N THR A 107 18.26 5.22 -43.84
CA THR A 107 18.99 6.48 -43.76
C THR A 107 18.25 7.58 -44.53
N ILE A 108 17.72 8.59 -43.85
CA ILE A 108 17.28 9.83 -44.49
C ILE A 108 18.37 10.86 -44.25
N ALA A 109 19.00 11.29 -45.35
CA ALA A 109 19.90 12.41 -45.40
C ALA A 109 19.15 13.70 -45.02
N VAL A 110 19.78 14.49 -44.16
CA VAL A 110 19.34 15.85 -43.84
C VAL A 110 19.85 16.78 -44.95
N ASP A 111 18.93 17.34 -45.72
CA ASP A 111 19.19 18.53 -46.53
C ASP A 111 19.12 19.77 -45.63
N GLU A 112 20.19 20.56 -45.68
CA GLU A 112 20.25 21.93 -45.19
C GLU A 112 19.41 22.83 -46.11
N ASP A 113 18.48 23.63 -45.55
CA ASP A 113 18.50 25.07 -45.80
C ASP A 113 17.53 25.87 -44.90
N SER A 114 18.01 27.04 -44.47
CA SER A 114 17.33 28.34 -44.21
C SER A 114 15.99 28.39 -43.43
N CYS A 115 15.71 29.32 -42.51
CA CYS A 115 16.26 30.66 -42.31
C CYS A 115 15.92 31.19 -40.90
N SER A 116 16.76 32.13 -40.48
CA SER A 116 16.81 32.87 -39.22
C SER A 116 15.65 33.83 -38.94
N SER A 117 15.37 34.08 -37.65
CA SER A 117 15.12 35.44 -37.16
C SER A 117 15.72 35.61 -35.76
N VAL A 118 16.87 36.30 -35.72
CA VAL A 118 17.57 36.72 -34.50
C VAL A 118 17.37 38.23 -34.37
N VAL A 119 16.78 38.66 -33.27
CA VAL A 119 16.92 40.04 -32.79
C VAL A 119 18.10 40.07 -31.82
N ASN A 120 19.16 40.76 -32.21
CA ASN A 120 20.33 41.06 -31.38
C ASN A 120 20.12 42.43 -30.73
N ASP A 121 20.30 42.51 -29.41
CA ASP A 121 20.84 43.70 -28.76
C ASP A 121 22.03 43.28 -27.89
N LEU A 122 23.18 43.86 -28.22
CA LEU A 122 24.44 43.88 -27.47
C LEU A 122 24.22 44.81 -26.24
N ASN A 123 24.86 44.74 -25.07
CA ASN A 123 26.24 44.43 -24.74
C ASN A 123 26.36 44.51 -23.19
N SER A 124 26.98 43.56 -22.49
CA SER A 124 27.82 43.87 -21.32
C SER A 124 28.72 42.68 -20.97
N SER A 125 30.02 42.93 -21.05
CA SER A 125 31.14 42.03 -20.79
C SER A 125 31.33 41.73 -19.30
N SER A 126 31.36 40.45 -18.94
CA SER A 126 32.18 39.94 -17.84
C SER A 126 32.53 38.48 -18.12
N ASP A 127 33.82 38.23 -18.37
CA ASP A 127 34.40 36.92 -18.62
C ASP A 127 34.17 35.95 -17.46
N THR A 128 33.26 35.01 -17.67
CA THR A 128 33.29 33.68 -17.05
C THR A 128 32.83 32.69 -18.12
N PRO A 129 33.50 31.52 -18.29
CA PRO A 129 33.04 30.54 -19.25
C PRO A 129 31.65 30.07 -18.82
N PRO A 130 30.62 30.12 -19.69
CA PRO A 130 29.31 29.70 -19.28
C PRO A 130 29.38 28.19 -19.02
N LEU A 131 29.10 27.78 -17.78
CA LEU A 131 28.67 26.41 -17.50
C LEU A 131 27.63 26.05 -18.56
N LYS A 132 27.89 25.00 -19.36
CA LYS A 132 26.98 24.53 -20.41
C LYS A 132 25.56 24.52 -19.84
N ARG A 133 24.76 25.53 -20.17
CA ARG A 133 23.35 25.58 -19.83
C ARG A 133 22.70 24.56 -20.75
N GLN A 134 22.70 23.30 -20.33
CA GLN A 134 22.03 22.23 -21.04
C GLN A 134 20.58 22.68 -21.24
N LYS A 135 20.20 22.86 -22.51
CA LYS A 135 18.84 23.22 -22.88
C LYS A 135 17.93 22.17 -22.24
N ALA A 136 17.04 22.61 -21.35
CA ALA A 136 16.12 21.70 -20.67
C ALA A 136 15.35 20.93 -21.73
N VAL A 137 15.57 19.63 -21.82
CA VAL A 137 14.84 18.76 -22.73
C VAL A 137 13.39 18.78 -22.25
N ARG A 138 12.47 19.20 -23.12
CA ARG A 138 11.03 19.17 -22.84
C ARG A 138 10.37 18.29 -23.88
N TYR A 139 9.59 17.33 -23.42
CA TYR A 139 8.83 16.44 -24.29
C TYR A 139 7.41 16.98 -24.44
N ASP A 140 6.84 16.81 -25.64
CA ASP A 140 5.44 17.12 -25.89
C ASP A 140 4.59 15.88 -25.58
N VAL A 141 4.10 15.79 -24.34
CA VAL A 141 3.32 14.63 -23.88
C VAL A 141 1.98 14.56 -24.60
N GLY A 142 1.33 15.70 -24.86
CA GLY A 142 0.11 15.76 -25.66
C GLY A 142 0.30 15.10 -27.03
N GLU A 143 1.35 15.47 -27.77
CA GLU A 143 1.65 14.88 -29.08
C GLU A 143 2.07 13.41 -28.98
N ILE A 144 2.80 13.00 -27.93
CA ILE A 144 3.12 11.59 -27.69
C ILE A 144 1.84 10.76 -27.55
N LEU A 145 0.87 11.23 -26.75
CA LEU A 145 -0.40 10.53 -26.52
C LEU A 145 -1.29 10.51 -27.77
N LYS A 146 -1.29 11.59 -28.57
CA LYS A 146 -2.12 11.68 -29.78
C LYS A 146 -1.76 10.68 -30.87
N LYS A 147 -0.57 10.09 -30.85
CA LYS A 147 -0.10 9.09 -31.83
C LYS A 147 -0.94 7.82 -31.84
N THR A 148 -1.57 7.46 -30.73
CA THR A 148 -2.38 6.24 -30.62
C THR A 148 -3.84 6.58 -30.31
N MET A 149 -4.76 5.72 -30.73
CA MET A 149 -6.18 5.89 -30.40
C MET A 149 -6.40 5.80 -28.88
N GLU A 150 -5.72 4.87 -28.21
CA GLU A 150 -5.78 4.69 -26.76
C GLU A 150 -5.25 5.94 -26.03
N GLY A 151 -4.11 6.49 -26.47
CA GLY A 151 -3.54 7.70 -25.89
C GLY A 151 -4.43 8.93 -26.06
N ARG A 152 -5.12 9.10 -27.20
CA ARG A 152 -6.12 10.17 -27.38
C ARG A 152 -7.28 10.05 -26.39
N LYS A 153 -7.85 8.85 -26.25
CA LYS A 153 -8.93 8.60 -25.28
C LYS A 153 -8.47 8.88 -23.85
N THR A 154 -7.26 8.44 -23.50
CA THR A 154 -6.67 8.73 -22.18
C THR A 154 -6.45 10.22 -21.96
N LEU A 155 -5.94 10.97 -22.95
CA LEU A 155 -5.74 12.41 -22.85
C LEU A 155 -7.05 13.15 -22.60
N GLU A 156 -8.11 12.82 -23.36
CA GLU A 156 -9.45 13.39 -23.19
C GLU A 156 -10.02 13.06 -21.80
N GLU A 157 -9.96 11.79 -21.39
CA GLU A 157 -10.54 11.34 -20.13
C GLU A 157 -9.81 11.93 -18.92
N VAL A 158 -8.48 11.90 -18.88
CA VAL A 158 -7.68 12.45 -17.78
C VAL A 158 -7.90 13.96 -17.64
N THR A 159 -7.98 14.66 -18.77
CA THR A 159 -8.26 16.11 -18.79
C THR A 159 -9.66 16.44 -18.28
N ARG A 160 -10.66 15.64 -18.68
CA ARG A 160 -12.06 15.79 -18.25
C ARG A 160 -12.23 15.47 -16.76
N MET A 161 -11.68 14.34 -16.32
CA MET A 161 -11.87 13.82 -14.98
C MET A 161 -10.95 14.48 -13.94
N LYS A 162 -9.92 15.23 -14.38
CA LYS A 162 -8.90 15.85 -13.51
C LYS A 162 -8.26 14.87 -12.52
N VAL A 163 -8.17 13.61 -12.94
CA VAL A 163 -7.55 12.51 -12.21
C VAL A 163 -7.03 11.50 -13.22
N CYS A 164 -5.91 10.86 -12.90
CA CYS A 164 -5.36 9.79 -13.72
C CYS A 164 -5.70 8.44 -13.07
N ALA A 165 -6.80 7.81 -13.52
CA ALA A 165 -7.19 6.48 -13.06
C ALA A 165 -6.08 5.43 -13.35
N PRO A 166 -6.05 4.27 -12.66
CA PRO A 166 -4.99 3.27 -12.81
C PRO A 166 -4.72 2.83 -14.25
N HIS A 167 -5.78 2.63 -15.04
CA HIS A 167 -5.68 2.30 -16.46
C HIS A 167 -4.97 3.41 -17.25
N ASN A 168 -5.47 4.64 -17.16
CA ASN A 168 -4.92 5.81 -17.86
C ASN A 168 -3.48 6.10 -17.45
N THR A 169 -3.15 5.90 -16.17
CA THR A 169 -1.78 6.06 -15.68
C THR A 169 -0.82 5.06 -16.34
N ARG A 170 -1.27 3.82 -16.59
CA ARG A 170 -0.50 2.80 -17.31
C ARG A 170 -0.31 3.21 -18.77
N VAL A 171 -1.34 3.70 -19.44
CA VAL A 171 -1.27 4.18 -20.84
C VAL A 171 -0.26 5.32 -20.97
N VAL A 172 -0.39 6.37 -20.15
CA VAL A 172 0.55 7.51 -20.15
C VAL A 172 1.98 7.04 -19.89
N CYS A 173 2.19 6.21 -18.86
CA CYS A 173 3.51 5.67 -18.53
C CYS A 173 4.11 4.87 -19.69
N ASN A 174 3.32 4.00 -20.32
CA ASN A 174 3.78 3.14 -21.41
C ASN A 174 4.19 3.96 -22.63
N LEU A 175 3.33 4.86 -23.11
CA LEU A 175 3.59 5.66 -24.31
C LEU A 175 4.78 6.61 -24.11
N CYS A 176 4.88 7.24 -22.93
CA CYS A 176 6.02 8.10 -22.61
C CYS A 176 7.33 7.28 -22.49
N THR A 177 7.27 6.10 -21.87
CA THR A 177 8.45 5.23 -21.74
C THR A 177 8.89 4.68 -23.10
N GLU A 178 7.95 4.29 -23.95
CA GLU A 178 8.22 3.85 -25.32
C GLU A 178 8.87 4.96 -26.14
N HIS A 179 8.35 6.19 -26.05
CA HIS A 179 8.96 7.34 -26.69
C HIS A 179 10.41 7.57 -26.21
N LEU A 180 10.67 7.44 -24.90
CA LEU A 180 12.04 7.52 -24.36
C LEU A 180 12.94 6.40 -24.91
N VAL A 181 12.43 5.17 -25.02
CA VAL A 181 13.20 4.03 -25.54
C VAL A 181 13.51 4.20 -27.02
N ASN A 182 12.58 4.73 -27.81
CA ASN A 182 12.79 4.98 -29.23
C ASN A 182 13.87 6.05 -29.48
N LEU A 183 14.00 7.03 -28.57
CA LEU A 183 15.00 8.09 -28.69
C LEU A 183 16.37 7.71 -28.10
N HIS A 184 16.39 7.01 -26.95
CA HIS A 184 17.59 6.86 -26.11
C HIS A 184 17.92 5.40 -25.77
N GLY A 185 17.21 4.44 -26.36
CA GLY A 185 17.31 3.02 -26.04
C GLY A 185 16.80 2.66 -24.64
N LEU A 186 17.05 1.42 -24.20
CA LEU A 186 16.53 0.89 -22.92
C LEU A 186 17.18 1.50 -21.67
N ARG A 187 18.21 2.33 -21.81
CA ARG A 187 18.92 2.96 -20.70
C ARG A 187 18.98 4.49 -20.84
N PRO A 188 17.84 5.20 -20.88
CA PRO A 188 17.85 6.66 -20.87
C PRO A 188 18.52 7.19 -19.60
N GLY A 189 19.28 8.28 -19.75
CA GLY A 189 19.96 8.96 -18.65
C GLY A 189 18.99 9.53 -17.60
N PRO A 190 19.44 9.80 -16.36
CA PRO A 190 18.60 10.41 -15.32
C PRO A 190 17.91 11.69 -15.77
N ASP A 191 18.62 12.57 -16.48
CA ASP A 191 18.11 13.88 -16.91
C ASP A 191 16.95 13.74 -17.89
N MET A 192 17.01 12.77 -18.81
CA MET A 192 15.94 12.47 -19.77
C MET A 192 14.69 11.93 -19.09
N LYS A 193 14.86 11.05 -18.09
CA LYS A 193 13.75 10.50 -17.31
C LYS A 193 13.09 11.56 -16.45
N GLY A 194 13.89 12.43 -15.83
CA GLY A 194 13.42 13.62 -15.11
C GLY A 194 12.65 14.55 -16.03
N ALA A 195 13.23 14.92 -17.16
CA ALA A 195 12.57 15.76 -18.17
C ALA A 195 11.22 15.19 -18.65
N MET A 196 11.12 13.88 -18.87
CA MET A 196 9.85 13.23 -19.23
C MET A 196 8.83 13.32 -18.08
N ALA A 197 9.24 13.02 -16.86
CA ALA A 197 8.38 13.12 -15.68
C ALA A 197 7.86 14.55 -15.47
N SER A 198 8.73 15.55 -15.54
CA SER A 198 8.32 16.96 -15.44
C SER A 198 7.43 17.39 -16.62
N SER A 199 7.62 16.84 -17.82
CA SER A 199 6.77 17.11 -18.98
C SER A 199 5.37 16.52 -18.80
N ILE A 200 5.23 15.35 -18.17
CA ILE A 200 3.93 14.76 -17.83
C ILE A 200 3.18 15.67 -16.83
N ILE A 201 3.87 16.20 -15.83
CA ILE A 201 3.27 17.15 -14.88
C ILE A 201 2.91 18.48 -15.55
N ALA A 202 3.69 18.92 -16.54
CA ALA A 202 3.35 20.12 -17.30
C ALA A 202 2.09 19.95 -18.15
N GLU A 203 1.87 18.76 -18.71
CA GLU A 203 0.64 18.40 -19.46
C GLU A 203 -0.57 18.23 -18.52
N PHE A 204 -0.35 17.64 -17.34
CA PHE A 204 -1.38 17.39 -16.34
C PHE A 204 -1.05 18.04 -14.99
N PRO A 205 -1.19 19.38 -14.85
CA PRO A 205 -0.79 20.10 -13.63
C PRO A 205 -1.50 19.63 -12.35
N PHE A 206 -2.71 19.08 -12.47
CA PHE A 206 -3.50 18.52 -11.36
C PHE A 206 -2.95 17.20 -10.81
N LEU A 207 -1.96 16.58 -11.47
CA LEU A 207 -1.25 15.41 -10.96
C LEU A 207 -0.01 15.81 -10.14
N LYS A 208 0.30 17.10 -10.02
CA LYS A 208 1.45 17.57 -9.27
C LYS A 208 1.23 17.38 -7.77
N ASP A 209 1.99 16.47 -7.17
CA ASP A 209 2.02 16.32 -5.72
C ASP A 209 2.61 17.60 -5.09
N PRO A 210 1.90 18.28 -4.18
CA PRO A 210 2.46 19.46 -3.49
C PRO A 210 3.61 19.09 -2.54
N ALA A 211 3.77 17.82 -2.19
CA ALA A 211 4.93 17.36 -1.44
C ALA A 211 6.12 17.08 -2.36
N GLY A 212 7.18 17.89 -2.25
CA GLY A 212 8.42 17.73 -3.00
C GLY A 212 8.42 18.50 -4.32
N ASN A 213 9.07 17.93 -5.35
CA ASN A 213 9.18 18.50 -6.69
C ASN A 213 7.89 18.30 -7.51
N GLY A 214 7.11 17.28 -7.17
CA GLY A 214 5.78 16.99 -7.70
C GLY A 214 5.75 16.02 -8.87
N ASP A 215 6.91 15.53 -9.32
CA ASP A 215 7.06 14.56 -10.41
C ASP A 215 7.61 13.20 -9.95
N GLU A 216 7.81 13.01 -8.64
CA GLU A 216 8.39 11.80 -8.05
C GLU A 216 7.54 10.55 -8.28
N GLU A 217 6.23 10.68 -8.49
CA GLU A 217 5.40 9.53 -8.87
C GLU A 217 5.88 8.92 -10.20
N TRP A 218 6.32 9.78 -11.13
CA TRP A 218 6.73 9.39 -12.48
C TRP A 218 8.21 9.00 -12.53
N TYR A 219 9.07 9.79 -11.88
CA TYR A 219 10.48 9.50 -11.74
C TYR A 219 11.11 10.20 -10.54
N PHE A 220 11.94 9.48 -9.78
CA PHE A 220 12.83 10.11 -8.80
C PHE A 220 14.17 9.39 -8.73
N LYS A 221 15.19 10.12 -8.28
CA LYS A 221 16.51 9.61 -7.95
C LYS A 221 16.97 10.26 -6.66
N SER A 222 17.38 9.45 -5.68
CA SER A 222 17.94 9.91 -4.42
C SER A 222 19.26 9.19 -4.15
N SER A 223 20.14 9.78 -3.36
CA SER A 223 21.33 9.09 -2.84
C SER A 223 20.95 8.01 -1.81
N LYS A 224 19.85 8.21 -1.07
CA LYS A 224 19.42 7.35 0.04
C LYS A 224 18.59 6.14 -0.40
N CYS A 225 18.07 6.12 -1.62
CA CYS A 225 17.26 5.02 -2.12
C CYS A 225 17.43 4.82 -3.64
N PRO A 226 17.23 3.59 -4.15
CA PRO A 226 17.32 3.33 -5.58
C PRO A 226 16.38 4.21 -6.39
N ALA A 227 16.79 4.60 -7.60
CA ALA A 227 15.93 5.33 -8.52
C ALA A 227 14.61 4.57 -8.75
N GLY A 228 13.52 5.32 -8.79
CA GLY A 228 12.16 4.80 -8.81
C GLY A 228 11.21 5.69 -9.59
N GLY A 229 9.92 5.47 -9.38
CA GLY A 229 8.84 6.08 -10.16
C GLY A 229 8.35 5.16 -11.28
N ARG A 230 7.18 5.48 -11.83
CA ARG A 230 6.51 4.65 -12.84
C ARG A 230 7.35 4.42 -14.09
N ILE A 231 8.05 5.46 -14.58
CA ILE A 231 8.91 5.37 -15.77
C ILE A 231 10.10 4.43 -15.51
N GLU A 232 10.81 4.61 -14.39
CA GLU A 232 11.97 3.75 -14.06
C GLU A 232 11.53 2.29 -13.82
N ASN A 233 10.38 2.07 -13.17
CA ASN A 233 9.85 0.72 -12.97
C ASN A 233 9.47 0.06 -14.30
N ARG A 234 8.88 0.81 -15.24
CA ARG A 234 8.58 0.30 -16.58
C ARG A 234 9.86 -0.03 -17.36
N LEU A 235 10.88 0.84 -17.31
CA LEU A 235 12.18 0.57 -17.92
C LEU A 235 12.87 -0.65 -17.33
N LYS A 236 12.84 -0.84 -16.00
CA LYS A 236 13.34 -2.06 -15.33
C LYS A 236 12.63 -3.31 -15.83
N TYR A 237 11.30 -3.25 -15.97
CA TYR A 237 10.52 -4.33 -16.55
C TYR A 237 10.92 -4.61 -18.01
N LEU A 238 11.03 -3.59 -18.86
CA LEU A 238 11.43 -3.72 -20.26
C LEU A 238 12.83 -4.35 -20.40
N ARG A 239 13.81 -3.90 -19.61
CA ARG A 239 15.16 -4.48 -19.57
C ARG A 239 15.13 -5.96 -19.20
N ARG A 240 14.29 -6.34 -18.23
CA ARG A 240 14.14 -7.72 -17.79
C ARG A 240 13.56 -8.61 -18.90
N ILE A 241 12.48 -8.18 -19.56
CA ILE A 241 11.85 -8.98 -20.62
C ILE A 241 12.72 -9.08 -21.86
N THR A 242 13.49 -8.04 -22.21
CA THR A 242 14.44 -8.10 -23.34
C THR A 242 15.58 -9.07 -23.02
N ALA A 243 16.13 -9.01 -21.80
CA ALA A 243 17.14 -9.96 -21.36
C ALA A 243 16.62 -11.42 -21.29
N GLU A 244 15.34 -11.63 -20.97
CA GLU A 244 14.71 -12.96 -20.99
C GLU A 244 14.49 -13.48 -22.43
N LYS A 245 14.22 -12.59 -23.40
CA LYS A 245 14.18 -12.94 -24.84
C LYS A 245 15.56 -13.29 -25.38
N ASP A 246 16.58 -12.54 -24.97
CA ASP A 246 17.97 -12.79 -25.36
C ASP A 246 18.51 -14.08 -24.72
N LYS A 247 18.11 -14.42 -23.48
CA LYS A 247 18.49 -15.67 -22.80
C LYS A 247 17.89 -16.96 -23.40
N LYS A 248 16.91 -16.88 -24.31
CA LYS A 248 16.45 -18.05 -25.09
C LYS A 248 17.40 -18.39 -26.24
N GLN A 249 18.45 -17.61 -26.45
CA GLN A 249 19.60 -17.95 -27.29
C GLN A 249 20.88 -17.76 -26.45
N VAL A 250 21.61 -18.86 -26.23
CA VAL A 250 22.89 -18.94 -25.50
C VAL A 250 22.79 -19.10 -23.98
N GLY A 251 23.39 -20.19 -23.50
CA GLY A 251 23.39 -20.64 -22.12
C GLY A 251 24.49 -20.05 -21.23
N VAL A 252 24.10 -19.92 -19.96
CA VAL A 252 24.82 -20.00 -18.66
C VAL A 252 26.26 -19.47 -18.51
N GLY A 253 26.38 -18.51 -17.58
CA GLY A 253 27.53 -18.29 -16.70
C GLY A 253 27.07 -17.62 -15.39
N SER A 254 27.62 -18.05 -14.25
CA SER A 254 27.16 -17.81 -12.86
C SER A 254 28.01 -16.73 -12.11
N PRO A 255 27.93 -16.51 -10.78
CA PRO A 255 27.67 -15.19 -10.19
C PRO A 255 28.82 -14.63 -9.35
N GLU A 256 28.82 -13.33 -9.04
CA GLU A 256 29.62 -12.79 -7.93
C GLU A 256 28.88 -11.73 -7.11
N ASP A 257 29.15 -11.82 -5.80
CA ASP A 257 28.67 -11.02 -4.67
C ASP A 257 29.12 -9.55 -4.74
N ILE A 258 28.51 -8.69 -3.90
CA ILE A 258 29.24 -7.81 -2.96
C ILE A 258 28.27 -7.07 -2.02
N ALA A 259 28.52 -7.34 -0.74
CA ALA A 259 28.41 -6.57 0.50
C ALA A 259 27.51 -5.32 0.63
N SER A 260 26.75 -5.36 1.72
CA SER A 260 26.23 -4.26 2.52
C SER A 260 27.34 -3.34 3.04
N THR A 261 27.06 -2.04 3.15
CA THR A 261 27.80 -1.15 4.08
C THR A 261 26.82 -0.16 4.70
N SER A 262 26.72 -0.22 6.02
CA SER A 262 26.03 0.74 6.88
C SER A 262 27.01 1.85 7.29
N SER A 263 26.60 3.11 7.19
CA SER A 263 27.26 4.22 7.89
C SER A 263 26.30 4.82 8.92
N SER A 264 26.72 4.79 10.17
CA SER A 264 26.13 5.47 11.31
C SER A 264 26.62 6.91 11.35
N GLU A 265 25.70 7.87 11.38
CA GLU A 265 25.99 9.26 11.71
C GLU A 265 25.63 9.50 13.19
N ASP A 266 26.60 10.03 13.93
CA ASP A 266 26.47 10.51 15.30
C ASP A 266 25.50 11.70 15.38
N LEU A 267 24.56 11.65 16.32
CA LEU A 267 23.70 12.78 16.69
C LEU A 267 23.93 13.15 18.15
N ALA A 268 24.17 14.44 18.36
CA ALA A 268 24.39 15.10 19.64
C ALA A 268 23.28 14.79 20.65
N SER A 269 23.67 14.68 21.93
CA SER A 269 22.77 14.44 23.05
C SER A 269 21.73 15.57 23.18
N PRO A 270 20.42 15.27 23.27
CA PRO A 270 19.39 16.27 23.50
C PRO A 270 19.53 16.89 24.90
N GLN A 271 19.54 18.22 25.01
CA GLN A 271 19.34 18.90 26.28
C GLN A 271 17.89 18.68 26.74
N MET A 272 17.72 18.02 27.89
CA MET A 272 16.41 17.83 28.53
C MET A 272 15.90 19.17 29.09
N ASN A 273 14.59 19.43 28.99
CA ASN A 273 13.96 20.67 29.49
C ASN A 273 13.29 20.47 30.87
N TYR A 274 13.72 19.48 31.64
CA TYR A 274 13.16 19.13 32.94
C TYR A 274 14.24 18.48 33.82
N ASP A 275 14.03 18.51 35.14
CA ASP A 275 14.87 17.81 36.10
C ASP A 275 14.49 16.32 36.18
N LEU A 276 15.48 15.44 35.99
CA LEU A 276 15.25 13.99 35.93
C LEU A 276 14.82 13.39 37.28
N ALA A 277 15.33 13.92 38.40
CA ALA A 277 14.99 13.41 39.72
C ALA A 277 13.54 13.77 40.07
N ASP A 278 13.13 15.00 39.80
CA ASP A 278 11.75 15.45 39.99
C ASP A 278 10.77 14.62 39.16
N MET A 279 11.07 14.35 37.88
CA MET A 279 10.19 13.56 37.02
C MET A 279 10.03 12.12 37.52
N LYS A 280 11.09 11.52 38.08
CA LYS A 280 11.01 10.18 38.70
C LYS A 280 10.13 10.19 39.95
N VAL A 281 10.26 11.20 40.81
CA VAL A 281 9.41 11.34 42.01
C VAL A 281 7.94 11.48 41.62
N ILE A 282 7.62 12.31 40.62
CA ILE A 282 6.25 12.49 40.14
C ILE A 282 5.72 11.21 39.50
N THR A 283 6.54 10.49 38.74
CA THR A 283 6.18 9.21 38.12
C THR A 283 5.85 8.16 39.19
N GLU A 284 6.67 8.05 40.24
CA GLU A 284 6.43 7.13 41.35
C GLU A 284 5.14 7.47 42.12
N TRP A 285 4.85 8.76 42.28
CA TRP A 285 3.58 9.22 42.83
C TRP A 285 2.40 8.77 41.96
N LEU A 286 2.50 8.91 40.63
CA LEU A 286 1.44 8.54 39.68
C LEU A 286 1.14 7.04 39.69
N LYS A 287 2.13 6.17 40.00
CA LYS A 287 1.91 4.72 40.12
C LYS A 287 1.00 4.33 41.29
N SER A 288 1.02 5.12 42.37
CA SER A 288 0.35 4.79 43.63
C SER A 288 -0.91 5.61 43.92
N HIS A 289 -1.19 6.65 43.12
CA HIS A 289 -2.30 7.57 43.35
C HIS A 289 -3.21 7.70 42.12
N ASN A 290 -4.52 7.52 42.31
CA ASN A 290 -5.55 7.68 41.28
C ASN A 290 -6.50 8.87 41.54
N THR A 291 -6.35 9.56 42.68
CA THR A 291 -7.19 10.69 43.09
C THR A 291 -6.37 11.71 43.90
N PRO A 292 -6.76 13.00 43.91
CA PRO A 292 -7.82 13.62 43.10
C PRO A 292 -7.47 13.68 41.61
N GLN A 293 -8.47 13.55 40.72
CA GLN A 293 -8.26 13.50 39.27
C GLN A 293 -7.54 14.74 38.72
N LYS A 294 -7.80 15.92 39.31
CA LYS A 294 -7.11 17.18 38.96
C LYS A 294 -5.60 17.08 39.11
N ASP A 295 -5.11 16.44 40.17
CA ASP A 295 -3.68 16.32 40.44
C ASP A 295 -3.02 15.28 39.53
N VAL A 296 -3.72 14.18 39.24
CA VAL A 296 -3.29 13.17 38.26
C VAL A 296 -3.13 13.82 36.89
N VAL A 297 -4.14 14.56 36.42
CA VAL A 297 -4.12 15.30 35.15
C VAL A 297 -2.92 16.26 35.10
N ALA A 298 -2.76 17.11 36.11
CA ALA A 298 -1.68 18.11 36.14
C ALA A 298 -0.29 17.47 36.14
N LYS A 299 -0.11 16.40 36.92
CA LYS A 299 1.18 15.67 36.97
C LYS A 299 1.45 14.90 35.70
N MET A 300 0.43 14.33 35.06
CA MET A 300 0.55 13.74 33.73
C MET A 300 1.02 14.80 32.73
N GLN A 301 0.42 16.00 32.69
CA GLN A 301 0.88 17.08 31.79
C GLN A 301 2.35 17.41 32.01
N LEU A 302 2.76 17.56 33.27
CA LEU A 302 4.13 17.92 33.65
C LEU A 302 5.17 16.87 33.22
N THR A 303 4.79 15.59 33.20
CA THR A 303 5.69 14.46 32.91
C THR A 303 5.64 14.00 31.45
N SER A 304 4.91 14.69 30.57
CA SER A 304 4.70 14.28 29.16
C SER A 304 6.01 14.16 28.37
N ALA A 305 6.92 15.14 28.49
CA ALA A 305 8.23 15.10 27.82
C ALA A 305 9.11 13.95 28.35
N TYR A 306 9.09 13.72 29.66
CA TYR A 306 9.80 12.60 30.29
C TYR A 306 9.31 11.23 29.79
N ARG A 307 7.99 11.05 29.68
CA ARG A 307 7.41 9.84 29.09
C ARG A 307 7.87 9.61 27.66
N LYS A 308 7.86 10.66 26.82
CA LYS A 308 8.38 10.57 25.46
C LYS A 308 9.83 10.09 25.46
N ASP A 309 10.69 10.70 26.27
CA ASP A 309 12.11 10.37 26.24
C ASP A 309 12.39 8.96 26.77
N PHE A 310 11.55 8.46 27.70
CA PHE A 310 11.52 7.05 28.11
C PHE A 310 11.14 6.12 26.95
N VAL A 311 10.01 6.39 26.27
CA VAL A 311 9.52 5.57 25.14
C VAL A 311 10.55 5.51 24.00
N HIS A 312 11.24 6.61 23.73
CA HIS A 312 12.26 6.69 22.68
C HIS A 312 13.63 6.16 23.12
N SER A 313 13.80 5.72 24.38
CA SER A 313 15.09 5.29 24.96
C SER A 313 16.18 6.36 24.85
N THR A 314 15.79 7.62 25.02
CA THR A 314 16.69 8.79 24.93
C THR A 314 17.10 9.35 26.29
N LEU A 315 16.59 8.80 27.39
CA LEU A 315 16.99 9.19 28.74
C LEU A 315 18.48 8.85 29.01
N PRO A 316 19.19 9.68 29.79
CA PRO A 316 20.56 9.39 30.19
C PRO A 316 20.69 8.06 30.95
N GLY A 317 21.62 7.21 30.51
CA GLY A 317 21.86 5.90 31.14
C GLY A 317 20.86 4.81 30.75
N SER A 318 19.93 5.07 29.84
CA SER A 318 19.01 4.05 29.33
C SER A 318 19.72 2.99 28.48
N SER A 319 19.20 1.76 28.54
CA SER A 319 19.56 0.67 27.63
C SER A 319 19.24 1.06 26.17
N ARG A 320 20.00 0.53 25.20
CA ARG A 320 19.70 0.70 23.77
C ARG A 320 18.39 0.03 23.33
N LYS A 321 17.80 -0.83 24.16
CA LYS A 321 16.57 -1.53 23.81
C LYS A 321 15.36 -0.65 24.09
N LYS A 322 14.59 -0.36 23.03
CA LYS A 322 13.29 0.31 23.13
C LYS A 322 12.33 -0.48 24.04
N PRO A 323 11.64 0.17 25.00
CA PRO A 323 10.67 -0.52 25.85
C PRO A 323 9.47 -0.99 25.02
N CYS A 324 8.90 -2.14 25.36
CA CYS A 324 7.64 -2.59 24.79
C CYS A 324 6.45 -1.85 25.42
N VAL A 325 5.26 -1.99 24.82
CA VAL A 325 4.05 -1.31 25.30
C VAL A 325 3.74 -1.69 26.75
N ALA A 326 3.85 -2.97 27.13
CA ALA A 326 3.67 -3.40 28.52
C ALA A 326 4.62 -2.70 29.49
N GLU A 327 5.93 -2.64 29.17
CA GLU A 327 6.93 -1.97 30.01
C GLU A 327 6.61 -0.46 30.17
N VAL A 328 6.11 0.20 29.11
CA VAL A 328 5.68 1.61 29.18
C VAL A 328 4.43 1.76 30.06
N LEU A 329 3.47 0.85 29.95
CA LEU A 329 2.23 0.90 30.73
C LEU A 329 2.45 0.54 32.21
N ASP A 330 3.40 -0.34 32.51
CA ASP A 330 3.82 -0.65 33.88
C ASP A 330 4.47 0.59 34.53
N GLU A 331 5.27 1.34 33.77
CA GLU A 331 5.90 2.57 34.26
C GLU A 331 4.89 3.74 34.36
N PHE A 332 3.96 3.83 33.41
CA PHE A 332 3.01 4.94 33.27
C PHE A 332 1.55 4.45 33.13
N PRO A 333 0.97 3.84 34.18
CA PRO A 333 -0.35 3.19 34.10
C PRO A 333 -1.48 4.16 33.74
N HIS A 334 -1.36 5.44 34.12
CA HIS A 334 -2.35 6.46 33.82
C HIS A 334 -2.44 6.83 32.34
N LEU A 335 -1.55 6.36 31.46
CA LEU A 335 -1.77 6.48 30.01
C LEU A 335 -3.10 5.82 29.59
N LEU A 336 -3.57 4.79 30.29
CA LEU A 336 -4.87 4.15 30.01
C LEU A 336 -6.07 4.90 30.62
N SER A 337 -5.84 5.94 31.43
CA SER A 337 -6.94 6.75 31.96
C SER A 337 -7.57 7.59 30.85
N PRO A 338 -8.91 7.80 30.88
CA PRO A 338 -9.61 8.55 29.84
C PRO A 338 -8.98 9.93 29.59
N GLY A 339 -8.61 10.21 28.34
CA GLY A 339 -8.08 11.50 27.90
C GLY A 339 -6.57 11.71 28.06
N MET A 340 -5.84 10.78 28.68
CA MET A 340 -4.40 10.99 28.97
C MET A 340 -3.50 10.85 27.74
N ILE A 341 -3.83 9.94 26.81
CA ILE A 341 -3.10 9.79 25.55
C ILE A 341 -3.32 11.01 24.67
N GLU A 342 -4.56 11.51 24.62
CA GLU A 342 -4.93 12.69 23.87
C GLU A 342 -4.26 13.94 24.44
N GLN A 343 -4.18 14.03 25.76
CA GLN A 343 -3.44 15.09 26.45
C GLN A 343 -1.96 15.04 26.10
N ASP A 344 -1.31 13.88 26.22
CA ASP A 344 0.11 13.74 25.87
C ASP A 344 0.35 14.08 24.40
N TYR A 345 -0.55 13.68 23.52
CA TYR A 345 -0.46 14.01 22.12
C TYR A 345 -0.56 15.52 21.90
N GLU A 346 -1.48 16.20 22.56
CA GLU A 346 -1.63 17.65 22.51
C GLU A 346 -0.35 18.38 22.97
N MET A 347 0.24 17.92 24.07
CA MET A 347 1.48 18.47 24.65
C MET A 347 2.68 18.27 23.72
N LEU A 348 2.85 17.07 23.16
CA LEU A 348 4.01 16.73 22.33
C LEU A 348 3.92 17.28 20.91
N PHE A 349 2.71 17.51 20.40
CA PHE A 349 2.48 17.87 19.01
C PHE A 349 1.81 19.22 18.81
N SER A 350 1.97 20.15 19.77
CA SER A 350 1.67 21.59 19.61
C SER A 350 0.25 21.90 19.12
N GLY A 351 -0.77 21.35 19.78
CA GLY A 351 -2.16 21.73 19.47
C GLY A 351 -2.84 20.91 18.38
N ARG A 352 -2.18 19.87 17.85
CA ARG A 352 -2.71 19.06 16.73
C ARG A 352 -3.74 18.01 17.16
N GLY A 353 -4.12 17.95 18.44
CA GLY A 353 -4.97 16.90 19.00
C GLY A 353 -6.39 16.88 18.47
N LYS A 354 -6.87 17.96 17.82
CA LYS A 354 -8.21 18.03 17.20
C LYS A 354 -8.20 18.03 15.67
N HIS A 355 -7.03 17.89 15.04
CA HIS A 355 -6.87 18.00 13.58
C HIS A 355 -7.81 17.07 12.82
N LEU A 356 -7.92 15.80 13.23
CA LEU A 356 -8.80 14.85 12.57
C LEU A 356 -10.25 15.37 12.54
N TYR A 357 -10.80 15.76 13.69
CA TYR A 357 -12.18 16.25 13.76
C TYR A 357 -12.42 17.50 12.90
N THR A 358 -11.43 18.39 12.81
CA THR A 358 -11.55 19.61 12.00
C THR A 358 -11.47 19.35 10.50
N LYS A 359 -10.65 18.39 10.07
CA LYS A 359 -10.32 18.17 8.65
C LYS A 359 -11.08 17.02 8.02
N TRP A 360 -11.39 15.98 8.80
CA TRP A 360 -11.96 14.74 8.30
C TRP A 360 -13.27 14.89 7.55
N PRO A 361 -14.21 15.79 7.92
CA PRO A 361 -15.41 16.01 7.11
C PRO A 361 -15.12 16.37 5.64
N VAL A 362 -14.11 17.21 5.41
CA VAL A 362 -13.71 17.64 4.06
C VAL A 362 -12.89 16.55 3.36
N VAL A 363 -11.95 15.94 4.08
CA VAL A 363 -11.10 14.86 3.56
C VAL A 363 -11.94 13.65 3.16
N SER A 364 -12.89 13.22 4.01
CA SER A 364 -13.78 12.09 3.73
C SER A 364 -14.64 12.33 2.49
N ALA A 365 -15.22 13.52 2.35
CA ALA A 365 -15.99 13.86 1.14
C ALA A 365 -15.13 13.75 -0.13
N CYS A 366 -13.88 14.22 -0.07
CA CYS A 366 -12.91 14.11 -1.16
C CYS A 366 -12.51 12.66 -1.46
N ILE A 367 -12.34 11.81 -0.44
CA ILE A 367 -12.07 10.36 -0.60
C ILE A 367 -13.22 9.67 -1.35
N LEU A 368 -14.48 9.92 -0.97
CA LEU A 368 -15.64 9.32 -1.64
C LEU A 368 -15.70 9.74 -3.12
N GLU A 369 -15.51 11.02 -3.40
CA GLU A 369 -15.51 11.53 -4.77
C GLU A 369 -14.36 10.92 -5.59
N TYR A 370 -13.16 10.88 -5.01
CA TYR A 370 -12.00 10.26 -5.65
C TYR A 370 -12.27 8.78 -5.97
N ALA A 371 -12.82 8.02 -5.01
CA ALA A 371 -13.17 6.62 -5.19
C ALA A 371 -14.19 6.42 -6.33
N ASN A 372 -15.22 7.27 -6.43
CA ASN A 372 -16.17 7.25 -7.53
C ASN A 372 -15.50 7.43 -8.90
N ARG A 373 -14.44 8.24 -8.98
CA ARG A 373 -13.70 8.49 -10.24
C ARG A 373 -12.70 7.39 -10.58
N VAL A 374 -11.99 6.84 -9.59
CA VAL A 374 -10.88 5.90 -9.85
C VAL A 374 -11.23 4.42 -9.66
N SER A 375 -12.34 4.12 -8.97
CA SER A 375 -12.76 2.76 -8.68
C SER A 375 -14.29 2.68 -8.44
N PRO A 376 -15.12 2.89 -9.48
CA PRO A 376 -16.58 3.02 -9.34
C PRO A 376 -17.29 1.78 -8.76
N GLY A 377 -16.64 0.61 -8.74
CA GLY A 377 -17.16 -0.61 -8.11
C GLY A 377 -17.04 -0.70 -6.58
N TRP A 378 -16.49 0.33 -5.92
CA TRP A 378 -16.22 0.27 -4.47
C TRP A 378 -17.47 0.06 -3.61
N LYS A 379 -18.65 0.50 -4.07
CA LYS A 379 -19.89 0.35 -3.29
C LYS A 379 -20.29 -1.10 -3.03
N ALA A 380 -20.11 -1.97 -4.03
CA ALA A 380 -20.40 -3.40 -3.89
C ALA A 380 -19.50 -4.04 -2.84
N ARG A 381 -18.24 -3.58 -2.74
CA ARG A 381 -17.25 -4.11 -1.78
C ARG A 381 -17.66 -3.90 -0.32
N PHE A 382 -18.37 -2.82 -0.03
CA PHE A 382 -18.83 -2.48 1.32
C PHE A 382 -20.34 -2.65 1.48
N ASN A 383 -21.00 -3.39 0.58
CA ASN A 383 -22.44 -3.67 0.60
C ASN A 383 -23.34 -2.42 0.64
N VAL A 384 -22.94 -1.35 -0.06
CA VAL A 384 -23.69 -0.08 -0.13
C VAL A 384 -24.17 0.29 -1.54
N GLN A 385 -24.11 -0.64 -2.49
CA GLN A 385 -24.50 -0.42 -3.89
C GLN A 385 -25.97 0.00 -4.07
N HIS A 386 -26.84 -0.40 -3.14
CA HIS A 386 -28.27 -0.11 -3.20
C HIS A 386 -28.63 1.30 -2.69
N ARG A 387 -27.66 2.02 -2.09
CA ARG A 387 -27.87 3.38 -1.56
C ARG A 387 -27.27 4.45 -2.48
N LYS A 388 -28.02 5.54 -2.65
CA LYS A 388 -27.57 6.75 -3.35
C LYS A 388 -26.62 7.53 -2.45
N ASP A 389 -25.75 8.34 -3.06
CA ASP A 389 -24.78 9.15 -2.31
C ASP A 389 -25.43 10.15 -1.35
N THR A 390 -26.64 10.59 -1.67
CA THR A 390 -27.47 11.48 -0.85
C THR A 390 -28.08 10.80 0.36
N ASP A 391 -28.11 9.46 0.38
CA ASP A 391 -28.78 8.73 1.46
C ASP A 391 -27.91 8.71 2.71
N PHE A 392 -26.58 8.86 2.59
CA PHE A 392 -25.66 8.76 3.70
C PHE A 392 -25.62 10.04 4.53
N CYS A 393 -25.78 9.91 5.85
CA CYS A 393 -25.52 11.02 6.75
C CYS A 393 -24.01 11.34 6.81
N GLN A 394 -23.65 12.47 7.41
CA GLN A 394 -22.25 12.91 7.49
C GLN A 394 -21.35 11.87 8.19
N ASP A 395 -21.83 11.26 9.28
CA ASP A 395 -21.08 10.23 10.01
C ASP A 395 -20.88 8.96 9.17
N GLU A 396 -21.91 8.52 8.45
CA GLU A 396 -21.80 7.38 7.53
C GLU A 396 -20.78 7.64 6.43
N ARG A 397 -20.74 8.86 5.88
CA ARG A 397 -19.74 9.25 4.86
C ARG A 397 -18.33 9.25 5.44
N MET A 398 -18.14 9.77 6.66
CA MET A 398 -16.85 9.74 7.35
C MET A 398 -16.37 8.31 7.63
N ASN A 399 -17.27 7.43 8.04
CA ASN A 399 -16.96 6.03 8.33
C ASN A 399 -16.62 5.25 7.05
N LEU A 400 -17.40 5.44 5.97
CA LEU A 400 -17.10 4.85 4.67
C LEU A 400 -15.75 5.31 4.12
N ALA A 401 -15.37 6.58 4.33
CA ALA A 401 -14.07 7.07 3.89
C ALA A 401 -12.91 6.30 4.52
N PHE A 402 -13.01 5.92 5.81
CA PHE A 402 -11.99 5.06 6.44
C PHE A 402 -11.91 3.69 5.78
N CYS A 403 -13.05 3.06 5.52
CA CYS A 403 -13.12 1.78 4.81
C CYS A 403 -12.50 1.90 3.40
N LEU A 404 -12.80 2.97 2.68
CA LEU A 404 -12.27 3.25 1.34
C LEU A 404 -10.75 3.41 1.31
N LEU A 405 -10.10 3.83 2.40
CA LEU A 405 -8.64 3.89 2.43
C LEU A 405 -8.01 2.50 2.18
N SER A 406 -8.61 1.42 2.70
CA SER A 406 -8.12 0.04 2.47
C SER A 406 -8.32 -0.42 1.02
N HIS A 407 -9.39 0.05 0.37
CA HIS A 407 -9.72 -0.23 -1.02
C HIS A 407 -8.77 0.50 -1.99
N LEU A 408 -8.52 1.79 -1.72
CA LEU A 408 -7.70 2.66 -2.55
C LEU A 408 -6.20 2.44 -2.34
N PHE A 409 -5.78 2.18 -1.09
CA PHE A 409 -4.38 2.18 -0.67
C PHE A 409 -3.99 0.92 0.13
N PRO A 410 -4.22 -0.31 -0.38
CA PRO A 410 -3.78 -1.50 0.33
C PRO A 410 -2.24 -1.50 0.47
N GLY A 411 -1.77 -1.88 1.66
CA GLY A 411 -0.35 -1.95 1.98
C GLY A 411 0.34 -3.20 1.43
N LYS A 412 1.31 -3.70 2.19
CA LYS A 412 2.06 -4.93 1.88
C LYS A 412 1.70 -6.03 2.87
N LYS A 413 1.71 -7.28 2.42
CA LYS A 413 1.52 -8.47 3.28
C LYS A 413 2.58 -8.58 4.38
N SER A 414 3.80 -8.16 4.06
CA SER A 414 4.93 -8.11 5.01
C SER A 414 5.97 -7.12 4.50
N THR A 415 7.02 -6.84 5.29
CA THR A 415 8.11 -5.93 4.91
C THR A 415 8.74 -6.29 3.55
N LYS A 416 8.86 -7.60 3.25
CA LYS A 416 9.36 -8.14 1.98
C LYS A 416 8.25 -8.73 1.09
N GLY A 417 7.00 -8.69 1.55
CA GLY A 417 5.86 -9.33 0.90
C GLY A 417 5.28 -8.48 -0.23
N GLY A 418 4.49 -9.14 -1.07
CA GLY A 418 3.69 -8.49 -2.11
C GLY A 418 2.58 -7.60 -1.55
N ARG A 419 1.75 -7.05 -2.44
CA ARG A 419 0.59 -6.23 -2.08
C ARG A 419 -0.39 -7.02 -1.21
N ALA A 420 -0.86 -6.41 -0.11
CA ALA A 420 -1.91 -6.96 0.73
C ALA A 420 -3.23 -7.02 -0.05
N SER A 421 -4.11 -7.96 0.29
CA SER A 421 -5.48 -7.91 -0.23
C SER A 421 -6.22 -6.72 0.37
N ILE A 422 -7.32 -6.29 -0.25
CA ILE A 422 -8.16 -5.22 0.29
C ILE A 422 -8.75 -5.63 1.64
N GLN A 423 -9.17 -6.90 1.79
CA GLN A 423 -9.67 -7.42 3.07
C GLN A 423 -8.58 -7.40 4.13
N GLU A 424 -7.39 -7.90 3.81
CA GLU A 424 -6.27 -7.95 4.74
C GLU A 424 -5.85 -6.54 5.18
N ALA A 425 -5.86 -5.57 4.26
CA ALA A 425 -5.66 -4.16 4.55
C ALA A 425 -6.75 -3.59 5.47
N LEU A 426 -8.02 -3.89 5.18
CA LEU A 426 -9.17 -3.46 5.98
C LEU A 426 -9.08 -4.01 7.38
N ASP A 427 -8.95 -5.33 7.53
CA ASP A 427 -8.86 -5.99 8.83
C ASP A 427 -7.73 -5.38 9.65
N ASN A 428 -6.55 -5.14 9.03
CA ASN A 428 -5.40 -4.53 9.70
C ASN A 428 -5.54 -3.03 10.03
N PHE A 429 -6.54 -2.35 9.47
CA PHE A 429 -6.86 -0.95 9.78
C PHE A 429 -8.02 -0.86 10.78
N ILE A 430 -9.17 -1.44 10.43
CA ILE A 430 -10.39 -1.54 11.25
C ILE A 430 -10.91 -2.98 11.17
N ASP A 431 -10.89 -3.66 12.31
CA ASP A 431 -11.36 -5.04 12.42
C ASP A 431 -12.88 -5.07 12.63
N PHE A 432 -13.64 -5.50 11.63
CA PHE A 432 -15.08 -5.60 11.72
C PHE A 432 -15.49 -7.01 12.17
N GLN A 433 -16.15 -7.10 13.32
CA GLN A 433 -16.64 -8.35 13.88
C GLN A 433 -18.17 -8.30 14.10
N LYS A 434 -18.79 -9.47 14.16
CA LYS A 434 -20.25 -9.58 14.37
C LYS A 434 -20.65 -9.07 15.75
N GLU A 435 -21.91 -8.66 15.85
CA GLU A 435 -22.55 -8.36 17.12
C GLU A 435 -22.56 -9.61 18.01
N GLY A 436 -22.30 -9.44 19.32
CA GLY A 436 -22.19 -10.54 20.28
C GLY A 436 -20.79 -11.18 20.38
N THR A 437 -19.80 -10.73 19.60
CA THR A 437 -18.40 -11.12 19.81
C THR A 437 -17.93 -10.71 21.21
N ASN A 438 -17.49 -11.69 22.01
CA ASN A 438 -16.91 -11.43 23.32
C ASN A 438 -15.51 -10.80 23.15
N VAL A 439 -15.41 -9.50 23.46
CA VAL A 439 -14.17 -8.73 23.28
C VAL A 439 -13.00 -9.28 24.11
N GLU A 440 -13.28 -9.76 25.33
CA GLU A 440 -12.28 -10.32 26.24
C GLU A 440 -11.71 -11.66 25.76
N ALA A 441 -12.55 -12.51 25.16
CA ALA A 441 -12.10 -13.73 24.50
C ALA A 441 -11.35 -13.42 23.18
N TYR A 442 -11.82 -12.40 22.45
CA TYR A 442 -11.24 -11.98 21.19
C TYR A 442 -9.80 -11.45 21.37
N LYS A 443 -9.57 -10.55 22.34
CA LYS A 443 -8.24 -10.00 22.60
C LYS A 443 -7.19 -11.05 23.01
N SER A 444 -7.63 -12.15 23.64
CA SER A 444 -6.76 -13.21 24.18
C SER A 444 -6.38 -14.25 23.13
N SER A 445 -7.21 -14.40 22.09
CA SER A 445 -7.03 -15.38 21.02
C SER A 445 -6.31 -14.81 19.79
N HIS A 446 -6.21 -13.49 19.66
CA HIS A 446 -5.69 -12.83 18.47
C HIS A 446 -4.22 -12.46 18.64
N GLY A 447 -3.33 -13.14 17.91
CA GLY A 447 -1.89 -12.84 17.84
C GLY A 447 -1.53 -11.62 16.98
N ARG A 448 -2.38 -10.60 16.95
CA ARG A 448 -2.23 -9.40 16.11
C ARG A 448 -1.34 -8.37 16.80
N ASN A 449 -0.55 -7.66 16.01
CA ASN A 449 0.25 -6.53 16.50
C ASN A 449 -0.69 -5.39 16.95
N GLN A 450 -0.53 -4.93 18.19
CA GLN A 450 -1.29 -3.84 18.80
C GLN A 450 -0.58 -2.49 18.58
N PRO A 451 -1.30 -1.35 18.53
CA PRO A 451 -2.75 -1.19 18.69
C PRO A 451 -3.56 -1.53 17.43
N PHE A 452 -4.86 -1.78 17.61
CA PHE A 452 -5.82 -1.89 16.51
C PHE A 452 -7.22 -1.43 16.90
N ILE A 453 -8.04 -1.13 15.89
CA ILE A 453 -9.44 -0.72 16.05
C ILE A 453 -10.33 -1.95 15.85
N LEU A 454 -11.30 -2.14 16.73
CA LEU A 454 -12.32 -3.18 16.66
C LEU A 454 -13.70 -2.53 16.57
N ALA A 455 -14.43 -2.81 15.50
CA ALA A 455 -15.80 -2.37 15.28
C ALA A 455 -16.74 -3.58 15.35
N LEU A 456 -17.76 -3.52 16.22
CA LEU A 456 -18.70 -4.62 16.43
C LEU A 456 -20.09 -4.28 15.90
N GLY A 457 -20.69 -5.25 15.21
CA GLY A 457 -22.07 -5.17 14.75
C GLY A 457 -22.32 -4.04 13.75
N GLY A 458 -23.59 -3.88 13.38
CA GLY A 458 -24.01 -2.85 12.44
C GLY A 458 -23.45 -3.01 11.03
N HIS A 459 -23.33 -1.89 10.32
CA HIS A 459 -22.85 -1.82 8.94
C HIS A 459 -21.44 -1.17 8.89
N PHE A 460 -20.66 -1.38 7.83
CA PHE A 460 -19.34 -0.73 7.65
C PHE A 460 -19.36 0.79 7.83
N CYS A 461 -20.48 1.43 7.51
CA CYS A 461 -20.69 2.88 7.63
C CYS A 461 -21.30 3.30 8.97
N ASN A 462 -21.83 2.36 9.75
CA ASN A 462 -22.52 2.61 11.01
C ASN A 462 -22.31 1.42 11.96
N PRO A 463 -21.09 1.24 12.49
CA PRO A 463 -20.82 0.18 13.45
C PRO A 463 -21.56 0.47 14.77
N ALA A 464 -22.05 -0.58 15.44
CA ALA A 464 -22.84 -0.41 16.66
C ALA A 464 -21.97 -0.04 17.87
N GLN A 465 -20.78 -0.64 17.98
CA GLN A 465 -19.79 -0.34 19.01
C GLN A 465 -18.41 -0.23 18.39
N THR A 466 -17.55 0.62 18.96
CA THR A 466 -16.17 0.76 18.50
C THR A 466 -15.21 0.83 19.67
N PHE A 467 -14.09 0.12 19.55
CA PHE A 467 -13.05 0.01 20.56
C PHE A 467 -11.67 0.21 19.94
N VAL A 468 -10.72 0.65 20.75
CA VAL A 468 -9.29 0.55 20.47
C VAL A 468 -8.67 -0.44 21.44
N VAL A 469 -7.95 -1.43 20.92
CA VAL A 469 -7.29 -2.45 21.73
C VAL A 469 -5.79 -2.14 21.82
N LEU A 470 -5.26 -2.05 23.05
CA LEU A 470 -3.87 -1.76 23.36
C LEU A 470 -3.40 -2.56 24.59
N GLU A 471 -2.31 -3.31 24.46
CA GLU A 471 -1.81 -4.29 25.42
C GLU A 471 -2.92 -5.04 26.20
N HIS A 472 -3.87 -5.67 25.48
CA HIS A 472 -5.03 -6.36 26.06
C HIS A 472 -6.03 -5.47 26.84
N HIS A 473 -5.87 -4.16 26.83
CA HIS A 473 -6.86 -3.22 27.33
C HIS A 473 -7.81 -2.83 26.20
N VAL A 474 -9.09 -2.68 26.54
CA VAL A 474 -10.15 -2.33 25.61
C VAL A 474 -10.60 -0.91 25.94
N LEU A 475 -10.38 0.01 25.03
CA LEU A 475 -10.74 1.42 25.18
C LEU A 475 -11.97 1.69 24.32
N GLU A 476 -13.15 1.76 24.96
CA GLU A 476 -14.42 2.05 24.29
C GLU A 476 -14.47 3.48 23.76
N GLN A 477 -14.97 3.65 22.54
CA GLN A 477 -15.04 4.93 21.84
C GLN A 477 -16.45 5.21 21.35
N LYS A 478 -16.84 6.49 21.39
CA LYS A 478 -18.20 6.94 21.04
C LYS A 478 -18.50 6.88 19.53
N SER A 479 -17.46 6.83 18.70
CA SER A 479 -17.60 6.77 17.25
C SER A 479 -16.34 6.17 16.61
N LEU A 480 -16.46 5.75 15.35
CA LEU A 480 -15.32 5.26 14.57
C LEU A 480 -14.26 6.35 14.34
N VAL A 481 -14.68 7.61 14.14
CA VAL A 481 -13.74 8.75 14.04
C VAL A 481 -12.92 8.90 15.32
N ALA A 482 -13.55 8.77 16.49
CA ALA A 482 -12.84 8.84 17.78
C ALA A 482 -11.88 7.65 17.96
N ALA A 483 -12.26 6.45 17.54
CA ALA A 483 -11.38 5.30 17.58
C ALA A 483 -10.17 5.42 16.65
N VAL A 484 -10.36 5.95 15.43
CA VAL A 484 -9.23 6.21 14.51
C VAL A 484 -8.31 7.28 15.07
N ASP A 485 -8.85 8.36 15.64
CA ASP A 485 -8.07 9.41 16.29
C ASP A 485 -7.22 8.86 17.46
N LEU A 486 -7.84 8.15 18.40
CA LEU A 486 -7.15 7.57 19.54
C LEU A 486 -6.09 6.54 19.10
N CYS A 487 -6.43 5.64 18.16
CA CYS A 487 -5.50 4.65 17.65
C CYS A 487 -4.29 5.30 16.97
N TYR A 488 -4.51 6.36 16.17
CA TYR A 488 -3.43 7.15 15.58
C TYR A 488 -2.51 7.74 16.66
N LYS A 489 -3.10 8.35 17.70
CA LYS A 489 -2.35 8.96 18.81
C LYS A 489 -1.55 7.92 19.58
N ILE A 490 -2.09 6.72 19.80
CA ILE A 490 -1.34 5.61 20.40
C ILE A 490 -0.10 5.27 19.57
N PHE A 491 -0.22 5.16 18.24
CA PHE A 491 0.95 4.93 17.39
C PHE A 491 2.02 6.00 17.59
N GLN A 492 1.64 7.27 17.77
CA GLN A 492 2.60 8.35 17.98
C GLN A 492 3.19 8.36 19.40
N ILE A 493 2.36 8.23 20.44
CA ILE A 493 2.78 8.32 21.85
C ILE A 493 3.70 7.17 22.24
N PHE A 494 3.43 5.96 21.73
CA PHE A 494 4.26 4.79 21.99
C PHE A 494 5.35 4.58 20.90
N ASP A 495 5.43 5.50 19.92
CA ASP A 495 6.37 5.45 18.78
C ASP A 495 6.33 4.09 18.04
N LEU A 496 5.11 3.59 17.80
CA LEU A 496 4.88 2.27 17.23
C LEU A 496 4.88 2.32 15.70
N GLN A 497 5.37 1.25 15.08
CA GLN A 497 5.30 1.13 13.63
C GLN A 497 3.90 0.71 13.18
N TYR A 498 3.39 1.36 12.13
CA TYR A 498 2.15 0.93 11.51
C TYR A 498 2.24 -0.49 10.94
N PRO A 499 1.16 -1.30 11.07
CA PRO A 499 1.05 -2.60 10.42
C PRO A 499 1.31 -2.48 8.92
N CYS A 500 2.11 -3.36 8.33
CA CYS A 500 2.52 -3.22 6.93
C CYS A 500 1.35 -3.27 5.94
N GLN A 501 0.28 -3.97 6.30
CA GLN A 501 -0.95 -4.11 5.52
C GLN A 501 -1.77 -2.82 5.53
N ALA A 502 -1.79 -2.11 6.67
CA ALA A 502 -2.52 -0.86 6.86
C ALA A 502 -1.66 0.41 6.69
N ARG A 503 -0.35 0.27 6.51
CA ARG A 503 0.61 1.40 6.53
C ARG A 503 0.25 2.53 5.58
N ALA A 504 -0.21 2.23 4.37
CA ALA A 504 -0.56 3.26 3.41
C ALA A 504 -1.81 4.06 3.83
N MET A 505 -2.77 3.45 4.54
CA MET A 505 -3.89 4.18 5.16
C MET A 505 -3.38 5.14 6.23
N TRP A 506 -2.50 4.68 7.12
CA TRP A 506 -1.93 5.53 8.16
C TRP A 506 -1.06 6.66 7.62
N VAL A 507 -0.35 6.45 6.50
CA VAL A 507 0.40 7.53 5.82
C VAL A 507 -0.54 8.58 5.19
N VAL A 508 -1.74 8.18 4.73
CA VAL A 508 -2.78 9.14 4.33
C VAL A 508 -3.24 9.95 5.54
N MET A 509 -3.44 9.30 6.69
CA MET A 509 -3.80 9.99 7.93
C MET A 509 -2.71 10.99 8.33
N ASP A 510 -1.44 10.58 8.35
CA ASP A 510 -0.28 11.44 8.60
C ASP A 510 -0.31 12.69 7.74
N THR A 511 -0.32 12.51 6.41
CA THR A 511 0.00 13.60 5.48
C THR A 511 -1.19 14.49 5.16
N ILE A 512 -2.42 13.99 5.25
CA ILE A 512 -3.64 14.71 4.85
C ILE A 512 -4.49 15.09 6.06
N ALA A 513 -4.66 14.20 7.04
CA ALA A 513 -5.50 14.49 8.20
C ALA A 513 -4.74 15.19 9.34
N PHE A 514 -3.44 14.91 9.51
CA PHE A 514 -2.64 15.41 10.64
C PHE A 514 -1.47 16.34 10.24
N ASP A 515 -1.30 16.63 8.95
CA ASP A 515 -0.24 17.49 8.38
C ASP A 515 1.19 17.10 8.78
N VAL A 516 1.42 15.81 8.99
CA VAL A 516 2.76 15.27 9.18
C VAL A 516 3.46 15.25 7.84
N LYS A 517 4.72 15.71 7.81
CA LYS A 517 5.52 15.72 6.58
C LYS A 517 5.70 14.27 6.07
N PRO A 518 5.53 14.04 4.76
CA PRO A 518 5.68 12.72 4.18
C PRO A 518 7.09 12.15 4.38
N GLY A 519 7.16 10.85 4.63
CA GLY A 519 8.42 10.11 4.71
C GLY A 519 9.09 9.88 3.34
N ALA A 520 10.34 9.43 3.35
CA ALA A 520 11.13 9.24 2.13
C ALA A 520 10.62 8.12 1.19
N GLN A 521 9.81 7.18 1.69
CA GLN A 521 9.27 6.05 0.90
C GLN A 521 7.76 5.98 1.03
N GLU A 522 7.06 6.64 0.12
CA GLU A 522 5.59 6.60 0.01
C GLU A 522 5.16 5.87 -1.26
N SER A 523 3.94 5.34 -1.24
CA SER A 523 3.36 4.74 -2.45
C SER A 523 2.92 5.82 -3.43
N GLY A 524 3.05 5.56 -4.73
CA GLY A 524 2.57 6.48 -5.77
C GLY A 524 1.06 6.74 -5.68
N ALA A 525 0.28 5.79 -5.17
CA ALA A 525 -1.16 5.97 -4.98
C ALA A 525 -1.50 7.03 -3.93
N VAL A 526 -0.73 7.11 -2.83
CA VAL A 526 -0.89 8.16 -1.81
C VAL A 526 -0.52 9.53 -2.38
N ARG A 527 0.57 9.61 -3.15
CA ARG A 527 0.98 10.85 -3.84
C ARG A 527 -0.09 11.34 -4.82
N ALA A 528 -0.64 10.45 -5.63
CA ALA A 528 -1.71 10.75 -6.58
C ALA A 528 -2.97 11.28 -5.87
N PHE A 529 -3.37 10.65 -4.76
CA PHE A 529 -4.51 11.12 -3.98
C PHE A 529 -4.23 12.47 -3.31
N ARG A 530 -3.03 12.69 -2.76
CA ARG A 530 -2.64 13.98 -2.17
C ARG A 530 -2.64 15.11 -3.21
N ALA A 531 -2.14 14.85 -4.41
CA ALA A 531 -2.24 15.78 -5.54
C ALA A 531 -3.70 16.14 -5.83
N TYR A 532 -4.57 15.12 -5.97
CA TYR A 532 -6.00 15.31 -6.17
C TYR A 532 -6.65 16.13 -5.04
N TYR A 533 -6.37 15.77 -3.78
CA TYR A 533 -6.91 16.46 -2.62
C TYR A 533 -6.54 17.95 -2.67
N HIS A 534 -5.26 18.29 -2.74
CA HIS A 534 -4.85 19.70 -2.72
C HIS A 534 -5.22 20.48 -3.99
N PHE A 535 -5.38 19.81 -5.13
CA PHE A 535 -5.85 20.47 -6.35
C PHE A 535 -7.32 20.90 -6.22
N ASN A 536 -8.18 20.06 -5.62
CA ASN A 536 -9.61 20.34 -5.47
C ASN A 536 -9.96 21.13 -4.20
N GLN A 537 -9.00 21.41 -3.31
CA GLN A 537 -9.18 22.33 -2.17
C GLN A 537 -8.86 23.80 -2.50
N LYS A 538 -8.35 24.07 -3.70
CA LYS A 538 -8.10 25.42 -4.23
C LYS A 538 -9.26 25.84 -5.09
#